data_AF-A0A1G0ZX95-F1
#
_entry.id   AF-A0A1G0ZX95-F1
#
_cell.length_a   1.000
_cell.length_b   1.000
_cell.length_c   1.000
_cell.angle_alpha   90.00
_cell.angle_beta   90.00
_cell.angle_gamma   90.00
#
_symmetry.space_group_name_H-M   'P 1'
#
loop_
_entity.id
_entity.type
_entity.pdbx_description
1 polymer ?
#
loop_
_entity_poly.entity_id
_entity_poly.type
_entity_poly.pdbx_seq_one_letter_code
_entity_poly.pdbx_strand_id
1 'polypeptide(L)'
;MAIMTRDGKELLPNEKIMYISCLMMRPSTIMIDCDSAAMDDFTMRLLCNEEIITVNQDALGKPAANIFRTDSWDIQLSLSGDL
;
A
#
# COMPACT_ATOMS: atom_id res chain seq x y z
N MET A 1 -6.79 -10.41 -11.18
CA MET A 1 -5.60 -9.55 -11.40
C MET A 1 -5.87 -8.16 -10.79
N ALA A 2 -5.25 -7.87 -9.63
CA ALA A 2 -5.76 -6.90 -8.66
C ALA A 2 -5.14 -5.48 -8.71
N ILE A 3 -3.97 -5.33 -9.34
CA ILE A 3 -3.25 -4.06 -9.38
C ILE A 3 -2.75 -3.85 -10.82
N MET A 4 -3.47 -3.00 -11.57
CA MET A 4 -3.18 -2.68 -12.96
C MET A 4 -3.21 -1.18 -13.19
N THR A 5 -2.51 -0.73 -14.24
CA THR A 5 -2.70 0.63 -14.75
C THR A 5 -4.07 0.78 -15.42
N ARG A 6 -4.51 2.02 -15.61
CA ARG A 6 -5.76 2.34 -16.33
C ARG A 6 -5.79 1.76 -17.76
N ASP A 7 -4.62 1.57 -18.36
CA ASP A 7 -4.47 1.02 -19.71
C ASP A 7 -4.37 -0.51 -19.74
N GLY A 8 -4.59 -1.18 -18.60
CA GLY A 8 -4.59 -2.63 -18.48
C GLY A 8 -3.20 -3.27 -18.41
N LYS A 9 -2.15 -2.49 -18.15
CA LYS A 9 -0.79 -3.03 -17.96
C LYS A 9 -0.62 -3.53 -16.53
N GLU A 10 -0.03 -4.71 -16.40
CA GLU A 10 0.38 -5.22 -15.09
C GLU A 10 1.60 -4.45 -14.58
N LEU A 11 1.58 -4.13 -13.29
CA LEU A 11 2.72 -3.54 -12.61
C LEU A 11 3.77 -4.60 -12.29
N LEU A 12 5.05 -4.23 -12.37
CA LEU A 12 6.15 -5.05 -11.88
C LEU A 12 6.04 -5.26 -10.36
N PRO A 13 6.65 -6.31 -9.79
CA PRO A 13 6.55 -6.59 -8.35
C PRO A 13 6.97 -5.42 -7.45
N ASN A 14 8.03 -4.69 -7.81
CA ASN A 14 8.49 -3.51 -7.08
C ASN A 14 7.49 -2.34 -7.15
N GLU A 15 6.83 -2.15 -8.29
CA GLU A 15 5.80 -1.14 -8.47
C GLU A 15 4.54 -1.46 -7.65
N LYS A 16 4.15 -2.74 -7.60
CA LYS A 16 3.05 -3.22 -6.73
C LYS A 16 3.36 -2.94 -5.26
N ILE A 17 4.58 -3.24 -4.80
CA ILE A 17 5.03 -2.96 -3.43
C ILE A 17 4.97 -1.46 -3.14
N MET A 18 5.55 -0.63 -4.02
CA MET A 18 5.55 0.82 -3.83
C MET A 18 4.13 1.39 -3.75
N TYR A 19 3.26 0.96 -4.65
CA TYR A 19 1.86 1.39 -4.68
C TYR A 19 1.11 1.05 -3.39
N ILE A 20 1.18 -0.22 -2.94
CA ILE A 20 0.51 -0.66 -1.71
C ILE A 20 1.11 0.04 -0.50
N SER A 21 2.43 0.14 -0.37
CA SER A 21 3.07 0.83 0.75
C SER A 21 2.64 2.31 0.85
N CYS A 22 2.58 3.03 -0.28
CA CYS A 22 2.08 4.40 -0.31
C CYS A 22 0.60 4.52 0.04
N LEU A 23 -0.24 3.56 -0.36
CA LEU A 23 -1.65 3.54 0.00
C LEU A 23 -1.83 3.34 1.51
N MET A 24 -1.03 2.45 2.10
CA MET A 24 -1.12 2.06 3.50
C MET A 24 -0.59 3.14 4.45
N MET A 25 0.35 3.97 4.01
CA MET A 25 0.78 5.18 4.72
C MET A 25 -0.29 6.26 4.82
N ARG A 26 -1.38 6.13 4.08
CA ARG A 26 -2.58 6.97 4.22
C ARG A 26 -3.66 6.12 4.88
N PRO A 27 -4.43 6.63 5.85
CA PRO A 27 -5.58 5.94 6.44
C PRO A 27 -6.72 5.90 5.41
N SER A 28 -6.49 5.13 4.35
CA SER A 28 -7.35 4.95 3.20
C SER A 28 -8.13 3.65 3.34
N THR A 29 -9.30 3.57 2.73
CA THR A 29 -10.10 2.35 2.71
C THR A 29 -9.41 1.28 1.86
N ILE A 30 -9.09 0.13 2.44
CA ILE A 30 -8.58 -1.04 1.72
C ILE A 30 -9.76 -1.74 1.03
N MET A 31 -10.03 -1.36 -0.22
CA MET A 31 -11.03 -2.00 -1.07
C MET A 31 -10.35 -2.70 -2.24
N ILE A 32 -10.57 -4.01 -2.37
CA ILE A 32 -9.98 -4.85 -3.41
C ILE A 32 -11.11 -5.38 -4.29
N ASP A 33 -11.20 -4.87 -5.53
CA ASP A 33 -12.24 -5.23 -6.50
C ASP A 33 -11.76 -6.28 -7.51
N CYS A 34 -11.09 -7.33 -7.05
CA CYS A 34 -10.54 -8.33 -7.94
C CYS A 34 -11.07 -9.73 -7.65
N ASP A 35 -11.14 -10.54 -8.69
CA ASP A 35 -11.37 -11.97 -8.57
C ASP A 35 -10.23 -12.61 -7.77
N SER A 36 -10.56 -13.12 -6.58
CA SER A 36 -9.63 -13.75 -5.66
C SER A 36 -9.16 -15.11 -6.16
N ALA A 37 -9.95 -15.81 -6.99
CA ALA A 37 -9.53 -17.08 -7.58
C ALA A 37 -8.46 -16.90 -8.67
N ALA A 38 -8.39 -15.70 -9.27
CA ALA A 38 -7.41 -15.32 -10.29
C ALA A 38 -6.31 -14.40 -9.75
N MET A 39 -6.09 -14.38 -8.43
CA MET A 39 -5.01 -13.62 -7.81
C MET A 39 -3.73 -14.47 -7.74
N ASP A 40 -2.60 -13.89 -8.11
CA ASP A 40 -1.30 -14.53 -7.94
C ASP A 40 -0.85 -14.52 -6.48
N ASP A 41 -0.09 -15.53 -6.06
CA ASP A 41 0.41 -15.71 -4.70
C ASP A 41 1.20 -14.49 -4.18
N PHE A 42 1.92 -13.78 -5.05
CA PHE A 42 2.68 -12.60 -4.66
C PHE A 42 1.75 -11.45 -4.27
N THR A 43 0.79 -11.13 -5.13
CA THR A 43 -0.23 -10.10 -4.85
C THR A 43 -1.03 -10.47 -3.61
N MET A 44 -1.35 -11.76 -3.43
CA MET A 44 -2.07 -12.22 -2.24
C MET A 44 -1.28 -11.99 -0.96
N ARG A 45 -0.01 -12.39 -0.94
CA ARG A 45 0.88 -12.17 0.22
C ARG A 45 1.11 -10.69 0.52
N LEU A 46 1.14 -9.83 -0.51
CA LEU A 46 1.30 -8.39 -0.34
C LEU A 46 0.05 -7.75 0.27
N LEU A 47 -1.15 -8.12 -0.21
CA LEU A 47 -2.41 -7.55 0.24
C LEU A 47 -2.84 -8.05 1.62
N CYS A 48 -2.52 -9.30 1.97
CA CYS A 48 -2.79 -9.88 3.30
C CYS A 48 -1.59 -9.80 4.25
N ASN A 49 -0.66 -8.88 4.04
CA ASN A 49 0.42 -8.67 4.99
C ASN A 49 -0.11 -7.92 6.22
N GLU A 50 -0.22 -8.63 7.35
CA GLU A 50 -0.74 -8.11 8.62
C GLU A 50 0.05 -6.89 9.12
N GLU A 51 1.38 -6.86 8.96
CA GLU A 51 2.21 -5.73 9.39
C GLU A 51 1.85 -4.45 8.62
N ILE A 52 1.62 -4.59 7.32
CA ILE A 52 1.29 -3.47 6.44
C ILE A 52 -0.15 -2.99 6.70
N ILE A 53 -1.09 -3.93 6.89
CA ILE A 53 -2.49 -3.61 7.21
C ILE A 53 -2.57 -2.88 8.56
N THR A 54 -1.77 -3.29 9.54
CA THR A 54 -1.73 -2.67 10.87
C THR A 54 -1.30 -1.21 10.79
N VAL A 55 -0.33 -0.85 9.94
CA VAL A 55 0.07 0.55 9.71
C VAL A 55 -1.08 1.40 9.18
N ASN A 56 -1.90 0.86 8.26
CA ASN A 56 -3.05 1.57 7.70
C ASN A 56 -4.22 1.67 8.69
N GLN A 57 -4.40 0.65 9.54
CA GLN A 57 -5.47 0.55 10.54
C GLN A 57 -5.02 1.02 11.94
N ASP A 58 -3.93 1.79 12.02
CA ASP A 58 -3.45 2.36 13.27
C ASP A 58 -4.52 3.24 13.93
N ALA A 59 -4.68 3.09 15.25
CA ALA A 59 -5.73 3.75 16.02
C ALA A 59 -5.67 5.28 15.95
N LEU A 60 -4.50 5.86 15.68
CA LEU A 60 -4.31 7.30 15.56
C LEU A 60 -4.96 7.85 14.29
N GLY A 61 -5.11 7.02 13.24
CA GLY A 61 -5.77 7.37 11.98
C GLY A 61 -5.19 8.60 11.29
N LYS A 62 -3.91 8.92 11.52
CA LYS A 62 -3.25 10.10 10.93
C LYS A 62 -2.52 9.71 9.64
N PRO A 63 -2.66 10.49 8.56
CA PRO A 63 -1.87 10.27 7.35
C PRO A 63 -0.39 10.54 7.60
N ALA A 64 0.47 9.74 6.95
CA ALA A 64 1.90 9.99 6.94
C ALA A 64 2.22 11.37 6.34
N ALA A 65 3.16 12.07 6.96
CA ALA A 65 3.67 13.34 6.48
C ALA A 65 4.94 13.11 5.64
N ASN A 66 5.04 13.79 4.50
CA ASN A 66 6.30 13.85 3.75
C ASN A 66 7.28 14.74 4.50
N ILE A 67 8.36 14.17 5.03
CA ILE A 67 9.40 14.93 5.74
C ILE A 67 10.51 15.38 4.79
N PHE A 68 10.69 14.67 3.68
CA PHE A 68 11.69 15.00 2.67
C PHE A 68 11.26 14.49 1.29
N ARG A 69 11.58 15.25 0.24
CA ARG A 69 11.33 14.85 -1.14
C ARG A 69 12.42 15.39 -2.05
N THR A 70 12.91 14.52 -2.92
CA THR A 70 13.78 14.85 -4.05
C THR A 70 13.03 14.57 -5.35
N ASP A 71 13.69 14.80 -6.49
CA ASP A 71 13.15 14.45 -7.80
C ASP A 71 13.04 12.92 -8.03
N SER A 72 13.70 12.10 -7.21
CA SER A 72 13.79 10.64 -7.40
C SER A 72 13.21 9.80 -6.26
N TRP A 73 13.15 10.31 -5.03
CA TRP A 73 12.63 9.59 -3.86
C TRP A 73 12.09 10.54 -2.79
N ASP A 74 11.20 10.03 -1.94
CA ASP A 74 10.62 10.73 -0.80
C ASP A 74 10.71 9.91 0.50
N ILE A 75 10.71 10.61 1.64
CA ILE A 75 10.56 10.02 2.97
C ILE A 75 9.23 10.44 3.55
N GLN A 76 8.42 9.45 3.90
CA GLN A 76 7.14 9.60 4.57
C GLN A 76 7.26 9.04 5.99
N LEU A 77 6.76 9.80 6.96
CA LEU A 77 6.75 9.43 8.37
C LEU A 77 5.31 9.37 8.86
N SER A 78 4.92 8.19 9.36
CA SER A 78 3.68 8.01 10.11
C SER A 78 3.99 7.88 11.59
N LEU A 79 3.10 8.42 12.43
CA LEU A 79 3.16 8.21 13.87
C LEU A 79 2.24 7.04 14.19
N SER A 80 2.74 6.05 14.93
CA SER A 80 1.92 4.96 15.41
C SER A 80 1.37 5.28 16.80
N GLY A 81 0.09 4.95 17.01
CA GLY A 81 -0.61 5.09 18.28
C GLY A 81 -0.30 4.00 19.30
N ASP A 82 0.50 2.98 18.94
CA ASP A 82 0.82 1.82 19.78
C ASP A 82 2.00 2.06 20.78
N LEU A 83 2.43 3.32 20.95
CA LEU A 83 3.50 3.76 21.87
C LEU A 83 2.98 4.65 23.01
#